data_AF-A0A0F9F6K1-F1
#
_entry.id   AF-A0A0F9F6K1-F1
#
_cell.length_a   1.000
_cell.length_b   1.000
_cell.length_c   1.000
_cell.angle_alpha   90.00
_cell.angle_beta   90.00
_cell.angle_gamma   90.00
#
_symmetry.space_group_name_H-M   'P 1'
#
loop_
_entity.id
_entity.type
_entity.pdbx_description
1 polymer ?
#
loop_
_entity_poly.entity_id
_entity_poly.type
_entity_poly.pdbx_seq_one_letter_code
_entity_poly.pdbx_strand_id
1 'polypeptide(L)' 'MTQIYILDELGIARRVELLGIGEFADRVGLKKSTIYVYHSTNKLPEPDLVVNGGNTALWLDSTVDRWEKER' A
#
# COMPACT_ATOMS: atom_id res chain seq x y z
N MET A 1 8.77 -4.23 -11.25
CA MET A 1 8.27 -4.67 -9.93
C MET A 1 9.49 -4.91 -9.07
N THR A 2 9.77 -4.04 -8.08
CA THR A 2 10.98 -4.11 -7.26
C THR A 2 10.68 -4.91 -5.99
N GLN A 3 11.52 -5.90 -5.69
CA GLN A 3 11.27 -6.88 -4.63
C GLN A 3 12.16 -6.54 -3.42
N ILE A 4 11.56 -6.31 -2.26
CA ILE A 4 12.28 -6.00 -1.00
C ILE A 4 11.95 -7.08 0.02
N TYR A 5 12.98 -7.54 0.74
CA TYR A 5 12.86 -8.50 1.83
C TYR A 5 13.21 -7.79 3.13
N ILE A 6 12.35 -7.91 4.15
CA ILE A 6 12.62 -7.41 5.49
C ILE A 6 12.77 -8.63 6.41
N LEU A 7 13.83 -8.65 7.23
CA LEU A 7 14.02 -9.65 8.28
C LEU A 7 13.11 -9.28 9.45
N ASP A 8 12.24 -10.21 9.86
CA ASP A 8 11.50 -10.06 11.11
C ASP A 8 12.37 -10.40 12.33
N GLU A 9 11.78 -10.33 13.52
CA GLU A 9 12.42 -10.64 14.81
C GLU A 9 12.88 -12.11 14.93
N LEU A 10 12.43 -12.98 14.02
CA LEU A 10 12.81 -14.39 13.94
C LEU A 10 13.88 -14.63 12.86
N GLY A 11 14.36 -13.58 12.19
CA GLY A 11 15.32 -13.67 11.09
C GLY A 11 14.73 -14.24 9.80
N ILE A 12 13.39 -14.27 9.68
CA ILE A 12 12.72 -14.76 8.49
C ILE A 12 12.58 -13.59 7.50
N ALA A 13 13.07 -13.80 6.29
CA ALA A 13 12.90 -12.86 5.19
C ALA A 13 11.43 -12.87 4.74
N ARG A 14 10.66 -11.87 5.16
CA ARG A 14 9.32 -11.67 4.63
C ARG A 14 9.41 -10.83 3.38
N ARG A 15 8.77 -11.32 2.31
CA ARG A 15 8.57 -10.52 1.11
C ARG A 15 7.60 -9.39 1.45
N VAL A 16 8.03 -8.17 1.19
CA VAL A 16 7.23 -6.98 1.42
C VAL A 16 7.06 -6.28 0.09
N GLU A 17 5.80 -5.98 -0.26
CA GLU A 17 5.46 -5.29 -1.49
C GLU A 17 4.97 -3.88 -1.16
N LEU A 18 5.54 -2.89 -1.85
CA LEU A 18 5.04 -1.52 -1.87
C LEU A 18 4.08 -1.39 -3.04
N LEU A 19 2.84 -1.05 -2.71
CA LEU A 19 1.73 -0.93 -3.62
C LEU A 19 1.45 0.55 -3.88
N GLY A 20 1.42 0.96 -5.14
CA GLY A 20 0.86 2.25 -5.53
C GLY A 20 -0.66 2.19 -5.62
N ILE A 21 -1.28 3.28 -6.02
CA ILE A 21 -2.75 3.38 -6.18
C ILE A 21 -3.33 2.29 -7.09
N GLY A 22 -2.57 1.88 -8.12
CA GLY A 22 -2.98 0.80 -9.03
C GLY A 22 -3.01 -0.55 -8.33
N GLU A 23 -1.88 -0.95 -7.75
CA GLU A 23 -1.77 -2.25 -7.07
C GLU A 23 -2.66 -2.30 -5.81
N PHE A 24 -2.85 -1.18 -5.11
CA PHE A 24 -3.81 -1.07 -4.02
C PHE A 24 -5.22 -1.46 -4.52
N ALA A 25 -5.65 -0.86 -5.63
CA ALA A 25 -6.98 -1.08 -6.19
C ALA A 25 -7.20 -2.54 -6.59
N ASP A 26 -6.20 -3.13 -7.25
CA ASP A 26 -6.23 -4.54 -7.64
C ASP A 26 -6.32 -5.46 -6.41
N ARG A 27 -5.58 -5.16 -5.34
CA ARG A 27 -5.55 -5.97 -4.11
C ARG A 27 -6.89 -5.98 -3.37
N VAL A 28 -7.60 -4.86 -3.35
CA VAL A 28 -8.91 -4.74 -2.64
C VAL A 28 -10.12 -4.93 -3.57
N GLY A 29 -9.89 -5.31 -4.83
CA GLY A 29 -10.96 -5.56 -5.80
C GLY A 29 -11.77 -4.31 -6.16
N LEU A 30 -11.17 -3.12 -6.12
CA LEU A 30 -11.82 -1.85 -6.45
C LEU A 30 -11.27 -1.24 -7.73
N LYS A 31 -12.02 -0.30 -8.30
CA LYS A 31 -11.53 0.50 -9.42
C LYS A 31 -10.44 1.47 -8.95
N LYS A 32 -9.40 1.64 -9.76
CA LYS A 32 -8.32 2.63 -9.51
C LYS A 32 -8.86 4.04 -9.24
N SER A 33 -9.91 4.46 -9.95
CA SER A 33 -10.56 5.76 -9.72
C SER A 33 -11.20 5.88 -8.34
N THR A 34 -11.75 4.80 -7.79
CA THR A 34 -12.29 4.77 -6.43
C THR A 34 -11.19 4.98 -5.40
N ILE A 35 -10.06 4.27 -5.55
CA ILE A 35 -8.91 4.43 -4.66
C ILE A 35 -8.34 5.85 -4.76
N TYR A 36 -8.27 6.43 -5.95
CA TYR A 36 -7.84 7.83 -6.12
C TYR A 36 -8.74 8.80 -5.36
N VAL A 37 -10.07 8.63 -5.45
CA VAL A 37 -11.03 9.44 -4.69
C VAL A 37 -10.85 9.23 -3.19
N TYR A 38 -10.72 7.98 -2.73
CA TYR A 38 -10.50 7.68 -1.31
C TYR A 38 -9.22 8.32 -0.78
N HIS A 39 -8.14 8.27 -1.55
CA HIS A 39 -6.89 8.94 -1.21
C HIS A 39 -7.08 10.46 -1.07
N SER A 40 -7.71 11.10 -2.08
CA SER A 40 -7.96 12.55 -2.06
C SER A 40 -8.93 13.01 -0.95
N THR A 41 -9.70 12.08 -0.40
CA THR A 41 -10.68 12.34 0.67
C THR A 41 -10.24 11.80 2.03
N ASN A 42 -8.96 11.44 2.18
CA ASN A 42 -8.36 10.91 3.41
C ASN A 42 -9.09 9.68 3.99
N LYS A 43 -9.62 8.81 3.12
CA LYS A 43 -10.28 7.55 3.48
C LYS A 43 -9.37 6.33 3.38
N LEU A 44 -8.18 6.50 2.81
CA LEU A 44 -7.12 5.49 2.83
C LEU A 44 -6.23 5.68 4.07
N PRO A 45 -5.50 4.65 4.49
CA PRO A 45 -4.48 4.81 5.52
C PRO A 45 -3.37 5.76 5.03
N GLU A 46 -2.61 6.33 5.96
CA GLU A 46 -1.42 7.09 5.59
C GLU A 46 -0.45 6.23 4.76
N PRO A 47 0.20 6.79 3.73
CA PRO A 47 1.21 6.06 2.96
C PRO A 47 2.40 5.70 3.82
N ASP A 48 2.84 4.45 3.76
CA ASP A 48 4.06 4.00 4.44
C ASP A 48 5.32 4.62 3.82
N LEU A 49 5.24 5.02 2.54
CA LEU A 49 6.31 5.70 1.84
C LEU A 49 5.77 6.72 0.83
N VAL A 50 6.39 7.89 0.78
CA VAL A 50 6.13 8.90 -0.25
C VAL A 50 7.42 9.16 -1.03
N VAL A 51 7.38 8.95 -2.34
CA VAL A 51 8.51 9.14 -3.26
C VAL A 51 8.20 10.21 -4.32
N ASN A 52 9.17 10.47 -5.20
CA ASN A 52 9.04 11.45 -6.30
C ASN A 52 8.67 12.86 -5.82
N GLY A 53 9.29 13.31 -4.72
CA GLY A 53 9.08 14.66 -4.18
C GLY A 53 7.68 14.92 -3.65
N GLY A 54 6.96 13.90 -3.18
CA GLY A 54 5.61 14.03 -2.63
C GLY A 54 4.49 13.49 -3.54
N ASN A 55 4.80 13.14 -4.79
CA ASN A 55 3.79 12.85 -5.80
C ASN A 55 3.36 11.37 -5.86
N THR A 56 4.10 10.47 -5.22
CA THR A 56 3.81 9.04 -5.30
C THR A 56 3.72 8.46 -3.90
N ALA A 57 2.49 8.22 -3.47
CA ALA A 57 2.18 7.49 -2.24
C ALA A 57 2.24 5.98 -2.50
N LEU A 58 2.87 5.26 -1.57
CA LEU A 58 3.05 3.81 -1.58
C LEU A 58 2.65 3.24 -0.22
N TRP A 59 1.98 2.09 -0.25
CA TRP A 59 1.54 1.36 0.94
C TRP A 59 2.15 -0.03 0.98
N LEU A 60 2.50 -0.49 2.17
CA LEU A 60 2.83 -1.88 2.38
C LEU A 60 1.60 -2.74 2.13
N ASP A 61 1.82 -3.92 1.57
CA ASP A 61 0.78 -4.93 1.39
C ASP A 61 0.01 -5.24 2.70
N SER A 62 0.73 -5.31 3.82
CA SER A 62 0.15 -5.46 5.16
C SER A 62 -0.72 -4.27 5.60
N THR A 63 -0.37 -3.05 5.20
CA THR A 63 -1.14 -1.84 5.51
C THR A 63 -2.45 -1.85 4.75
N VAL A 64 -2.42 -2.24 3.47
CA VAL A 64 -3.62 -2.40 2.64
C VAL A 64 -4.53 -3.50 3.19
N ASP A 65 -3.97 -4.67 3.54
CA ASP A 65 -4.73 -5.78 4.12
C ASP A 65 -5.39 -5.44 5.45
N ARG A 66 -4.70 -4.67 6.30
CA ARG A 66 -5.26 -4.22 7.58
C ARG A 66 -6.43 -3.27 7.35
N TRP A 67 -6.25 -2.27 6.48
CA TRP A 67 -7.31 -1.32 6.15
C TRP A 67 -8.55 -2.02 5.56
N GLU A 68 -8.38 -2.97 4.64
CA GLU A 68 -9.52 -3.68 4.03
C GLU A 68 -10.33 -4.47 5.07
N LYS A 69 -9.70 -4.97 6.14
CA LYS A 69 -10.38 -5.66 7.23
C LYS A 69 -11.12 -4.73 8.18
N GLU A 70 -10.70 -3.47 8.27
CA GLU A 70 -11.18 -2.49 9.24
C GLU A 70 -12.18 -1.47 8.66
N ARG A 71 -12.31 -1.41 7.33
CA ARG A 71 -13.17 -0.43 6.64
C ARG A 71 -14.67 -0.72 6.71
#